data_AF-A0A949XLD2-F1
#
_entry.id   AF-A0A949XLD2-F1
#
_cell.length_a   1.000
_cell.length_b   1.000
_cell.length_c   1.000
_cell.angle_alpha   90.00
_cell.angle_beta   90.00
_cell.angle_gamma   90.00
#
_symmetry.space_group_name_H-M   'P 1'
#
loop_
_entity.id
_entity.type
_entity.pdbx_description
1 polymer ?
#
loop_
_entity_poly.entity_id
_entity_poly.type
_entity_poly.pdbx_seq_one_letter_code
_entity_poly.pdbx_strand_id
1 'polypeptide(L)' 'MFSGSLDGHIRAYSTSNGTILWDYDTAQQYKGVNGVSGHGGSIGVAGPVIAAGTVYVLSGYDQFGGAPGNVLLAFSATNP' A
#
# COMPACT_ATOMS: atom_id res chain seq x y z
N MET A 1 -5.11 12.42 2.63
CA MET A 1 -5.95 11.20 2.56
C MET A 1 -5.13 10.09 1.92
N PHE A 2 -5.09 8.89 2.50
CA PHE A 2 -4.48 7.73 1.85
C PHE A 2 -5.52 6.93 1.08
N SER A 3 -5.18 6.42 -0.11
CA SER A 3 -6.03 5.52 -0.88
C SER A 3 -5.20 4.45 -1.57
N GLY A 4 -5.61 3.20 -1.42
CA GLY A 4 -5.18 2.12 -2.29
C GLY A 4 -5.88 2.20 -3.65
N SER A 5 -5.31 1.53 -4.64
CA SER A 5 -5.84 1.47 -6.00
C SER A 5 -5.63 0.08 -6.60
N LEU A 6 -6.50 -0.30 -7.54
CA LEU A 6 -6.41 -1.59 -8.24
C LEU A 6 -5.21 -1.68 -9.18
N ASP A 7 -4.56 -0.57 -9.53
CA ASP A 7 -3.26 -0.57 -10.21
C ASP A 7 -2.09 -0.98 -9.30
N GLY A 8 -2.35 -1.25 -8.02
CA GLY A 8 -1.35 -1.68 -7.04
C GLY A 8 -0.62 -0.54 -6.33
N HIS A 9 -1.02 0.71 -6.56
CA HIS A 9 -0.43 1.85 -5.88
C HIS A 9 -1.16 2.19 -4.58
N ILE A 10 -0.38 2.58 -3.57
CA ILE A 10 -0.85 3.34 -2.41
C ILE A 10 -0.46 4.81 -2.61
N ARG A 11 -1.42 5.72 -2.46
CA ARG A 11 -1.20 7.16 -2.67
C ARG A 11 -1.66 7.98 -1.48
N ALA A 12 -0.94 9.07 -1.21
CA ALA A 12 -1.39 10.14 -0.34
C ALA A 12 -1.82 11.34 -1.18
N TYR A 13 -3.05 11.80 -0.95
CA TYR A 13 -3.64 12.97 -1.59
C TYR A 13 -3.76 14.12 -0.59
N SER A 14 -3.50 15.34 -1.06
CA SER A 14 -3.85 16.56 -0.34
C SER A 14 -5.36 16.61 -0.12
N THR A 15 -5.78 16.89 1.12
CA THR A 15 -7.20 16.98 1.46
C THR A 15 -7.85 18.29 1.02
N SER A 16 -7.06 19.31 0.66
CA SER A 16 -7.58 20.61 0.24
C SER A 16 -7.91 20.69 -1.26
N ASN A 17 -7.13 19.99 -2.09
CA ASN A 17 -7.21 20.11 -3.55
C ASN A 17 -7.01 18.79 -4.31
N GLY A 18 -6.84 17.66 -3.61
CA GLY A 18 -6.74 16.34 -4.25
C GLY A 18 -5.44 16.06 -5.00
N THR A 19 -4.42 16.92 -4.90
CA THR A 19 -3.12 16.63 -5.55
C THR A 19 -2.42 15.45 -4.88
N ILE A 20 -1.71 14.64 -5.67
CA ILE A 20 -0.89 13.55 -5.13
C ILE A 20 0.33 14.15 -4.42
N LEU A 21 0.50 13.82 -3.15
CA LEU A 21 1.63 14.23 -2.30
C LEU A 21 2.69 13.12 -2.20
N TRP A 22 2.27 11.87 -2.31
CA TRP A 22 3.13 10.70 -2.27
C TRP A 22 2.47 9.55 -3.04
N ASP A 23 3.27 8.76 -3.73
CA ASP A 23 2.84 7.60 -4.51
C ASP A 23 3.90 6.50 -4.33
N TYR A 24 3.44 5.29 -4.08
CA TYR A 24 4.30 4.12 -3.99
C TYR A 24 3.65 2.93 -4.69
N ASP A 25 4.40 2.37 -5.64
CA ASP A 25 4.04 1.14 -6.34
C ASP A 25 4.28 -0.06 -5.42
N THR A 26 3.18 -0.69 -4.98
CA THR A 26 3.26 -1.88 -4.13
C THR A 26 3.40 -3.17 -4.94
N ALA A 27 3.11 -3.18 -6.25
CA ALA A 27 3.04 -4.37 -7.10
C ALA A 27 4.42 -4.88 -7.56
N GLN A 28 5.27 -5.17 -6.57
CA GLN A 28 6.63 -5.65 -6.74
C GLN A 28 6.95 -6.76 -5.74
N GLN A 29 8.13 -7.37 -5.88
CA GLN A 29 8.61 -8.43 -5.01
C GLN A 29 9.20 -7.88 -3.71
N TYR A 30 8.89 -8.54 -2.58
CA TYR A 30 9.42 -8.19 -1.26
C TYR A 30 10.05 -9.39 -0.58
N LYS A 31 11.09 -9.11 0.21
CA LYS A 31 11.56 -10.01 1.26
C LYS A 31 11.01 -9.53 2.59
N GLY A 32 10.09 -10.30 3.18
CA GLY A 32 9.50 -9.96 4.47
C GLY A 32 10.53 -10.00 5.59
N VAL A 33 10.27 -9.21 6.66
CA VAL A 33 11.09 -9.19 7.87
C VAL A 33 11.12 -10.55 8.60
N ASN A 34 10.11 -11.39 8.36
CA ASN A 34 10.05 -12.78 8.79
C ASN A 34 10.85 -13.75 7.90
N GLY A 35 11.58 -13.23 6.90
CA GLY A 35 12.33 -14.02 5.94
C GLY A 35 11.48 -14.70 4.86
N VAL A 36 10.16 -14.51 4.82
CA VAL A 36 9.29 -15.07 3.78
C VAL A 36 9.19 -14.09 2.61
N SER A 37 9.37 -14.58 1.38
CA SER A 37 9.21 -13.74 0.19
C SER A 37 7.71 -13.59 -0.14
N GLY A 38 7.34 -12.42 -0.62
CA GLY A 38 5.98 -12.13 -1.09
C GLY A 38 6.00 -11.19 -2.29
N HIS A 39 4.83 -10.95 -2.86
CA HIS A 39 4.63 -10.01 -3.95
C HIS A 39 3.39 -9.17 -3.61
N GLY A 40 3.45 -7.86 -3.86
CA GLY A 40 2.26 -7.01 -3.75
C GLY A 40 1.37 -7.12 -4.98
N GLY A 41 0.31 -6.35 -5.06
CA GLY A 41 -0.60 -6.37 -6.19
C GLY A 41 -1.67 -5.31 -6.00
N SER A 42 -2.84 -5.52 -6.58
CA SER A 42 -3.97 -4.60 -6.43
C SER A 42 -4.35 -4.38 -4.97
N ILE A 43 -4.84 -3.19 -4.66
CA ILE A 43 -5.28 -2.82 -3.31
C ILE A 43 -6.78 -2.52 -3.37
N GLY A 44 -7.59 -3.49 -2.93
CA GLY A 44 -9.05 -3.40 -2.97
C GLY A 44 -9.80 -4.08 -1.82
N VAL A 45 -9.09 -4.71 -0.88
CA VAL A 45 -9.72 -5.44 0.26
C VAL A 45 -10.20 -4.48 1.35
N ALA A 46 -9.25 -3.76 1.96
CA ALA A 46 -9.49 -2.87 3.08
C ALA A 46 -8.69 -1.58 2.90
N GLY A 47 -9.19 -0.49 3.49
CA GLY A 47 -8.47 0.79 3.51
C GLY A 47 -7.19 0.74 4.36
N PRO A 48 -6.27 1.71 4.19
CA PRO A 48 -5.08 1.83 5.01
C PRO A 48 -5.44 2.01 6.50
N VAL A 49 -4.67 1.38 7.39
CA VAL A 49 -4.77 1.56 8.85
C VAL A 49 -3.63 2.44 9.33
N ILE A 50 -3.93 3.46 10.13
CA ILE A 50 -2.92 4.38 10.68
C ILE A 50 -2.85 4.17 12.20
N ALA A 51 -1.67 3.83 12.71
CA ALA A 51 -1.42 3.68 14.14
C ALA A 51 0.03 4.08 14.48
N ALA A 52 0.21 4.84 15.56
CA ALA A 52 1.52 5.28 16.06
C ALA A 52 2.45 5.87 14.97
N GLY A 53 1.89 6.69 14.07
CA GLY A 53 2.65 7.31 12.97
C GLY A 53 3.02 6.39 11.80
N THR A 54 2.55 5.14 11.81
CA THR A 54 2.77 4.15 10.75
C THR A 54 1.49 3.95 9.94
N VAL A 55 1.64 3.86 8.62
CA VAL A 55 0.57 3.50 7.68
C VAL A 55 0.73 2.03 7.29
N TYR A 56 -0.29 1.22 7.55
CA TYR A 56 -0.34 -0.20 7.23
C TYR A 56 -1.27 -0.44 6.05
N VAL A 57 -0.80 -1.23 5.07
CA VAL A 57 -1.52 -1.49 3.82
C VAL A 57 -1.40 -2.96 3.43
N LEU A 58 -2.54 -3.60 3.16
CA LEU A 58 -2.60 -4.92 2.55
C LEU A 58 -2.53 -4.79 1.04
N SER A 59 -1.57 -5.45 0.42
CA SER A 59 -1.35 -5.43 -1.03
C SER A 59 -1.45 -6.84 -1.62
N GLY A 60 -2.31 -6.96 -2.64
CA GLY A 60 -2.74 -8.22 -3.20
C GLY A 60 -4.26 -8.38 -3.14
N TYR A 61 -4.91 -8.29 -4.30
CA TYR A 61 -6.35 -8.46 -4.43
C TYR A 61 -6.68 -8.94 -5.83
N ASP A 62 -6.90 -10.25 -5.96
CA ASP A 62 -7.08 -10.92 -7.26
C ASP A 62 -8.54 -10.97 -7.75
N GLN A 63 -9.47 -10.38 -6.99
CA GLN A 63 -10.85 -10.29 -7.41
C GLN A 63 -11.02 -9.26 -8.53
N PHE A 64 -12.03 -9.48 -9.38
CA PHE A 64 -12.40 -8.59 -10.48
C PHE A 64 -11.25 -8.29 -11.46
N GLY A 65 -10.32 -9.24 -11.63
CA GLY A 65 -9.17 -9.09 -12.53
C GLY A 65 -8.01 -8.27 -11.94
N GLY A 66 -8.01 -8.03 -10.63
CA GLY A 66 -6.89 -7.41 -9.94
C GLY A 66 -5.64 -8.30 -9.91
N ALA A 67 -4.49 -7.67 -9.73
CA ALA A 67 -3.22 -8.34 -9.57
C ALA A 67 -3.15 -9.06 -8.21
N PRO A 68 -2.85 -10.37 -8.20
CA PRO A 68 -2.70 -11.12 -6.96
C PRO A 68 -1.48 -10.63 -6.18
N GLY A 69 -1.45 -10.97 -4.91
CA GLY A 69 -0.34 -10.65 -4.01
C GLY A 69 -0.71 -11.03 -2.59
N ASN A 70 0.28 -11.00 -1.71
CA ASN A 70 0.05 -11.19 -0.28
C ASN A 70 1.20 -10.58 0.52
N VAL A 71 1.15 -9.27 0.70
CA VAL A 71 2.08 -8.56 1.59
C VAL A 71 1.35 -7.52 2.44
N LEU A 72 1.79 -7.40 3.69
CA LEU A 72 1.46 -6.29 4.56
C LEU A 72 2.66 -5.32 4.55
N LEU A 73 2.42 -4.09 4.11
CA LEU A 73 3.42 -3.03 4.07
C LEU A 73 3.21 -2.05 5.22
N ALA A 74 4.31 -1.56 5.78
CA ALA A 74 4.32 -0.56 6.84
C ALA A 74 5.20 0.62 6.42
N PHE A 75 4.60 1.80 6.33
CA PHE A 75 5.28 3.03 5.93
C PHE A 75 5.34 3.99 7.11
N SER A 76 6.50 4.60 7.33
CA SER A 76 6.67 5.70 8.27
C SER A 76 7.56 6.77 7.62
N ALA A 77 7.37 8.02 8.01
CA ALA A 77 8.35 9.03 7.69
C ALA A 77 9.63 8.74 8.50
N THR A 78 10.78 8.82 7.86
CA THR A 78 12.03 8.96 8.61
C THR A 78 11.91 10.23 9.45
N ASN A 79 11.98 10.10 10.79
CA ASN A 79 12.19 11.28 11.62
C ASN A 79 13.50 11.94 11.15
N PRO A 80 13.51 13.26 10.88
CA PRO A 80 14.75 13.99 10.66
C PRO A 80 15.67 13.95 11.88
#